data_AF-A0A816GI99-F1
#
_entry.id   AF-A0A816GI99-F1
#
_cell.length_a   1.000
_cell.length_b   1.000
_cell.length_c   1.000
_cell.angle_alpha   90.00
_cell.angle_beta   90.00
_cell.angle_gamma   90.00
#
_symmetry.space_group_name_H-M   'P 1'
#
loop_
_entity.id
_entity.type
_entity.pdbx_description
1 polymer ?
#
loop_
_entity_poly.entity_id
_entity_poly.type
_entity_poly.pdbx_seq_one_letter_code
_entity_poly.pdbx_strand_id
1 'polypeptide(L)' 'MNTTTTKTYDTGDNAWMMTSTALVLLMTPALAFFYGGLVDHKNVLNQLFLSFVCMGIVFLQWVL' A
#
# COMPACT_ATOMS: atom_id res chain seq x y z
N MET A 1 24.84 14.42 -28.28
CA MET A 1 24.24 13.45 -27.35
C MET A 1 22.80 13.24 -27.78
N ASN A 2 22.59 12.30 -28.71
CA ASN A 2 21.47 12.28 -29.64
C ASN A 2 20.53 11.06 -29.42
N THR A 3 19.30 11.38 -29.02
CA THR A 3 18.05 10.94 -29.68
C THR A 3 17.77 9.43 -29.84
N THR A 4 17.01 8.87 -28.90
CA THR A 4 15.83 8.01 -29.14
C THR A 4 15.11 7.77 -27.80
N THR A 5 14.08 8.57 -27.49
CA THR A 5 13.20 8.34 -26.34
C THR A 5 12.24 7.18 -26.62
N THR A 6 12.74 6.05 -27.10
CA THR A 6 12.05 4.79 -26.88
C THR A 6 12.18 4.55 -25.39
N LYS A 7 11.10 4.79 -24.63
CA LYS A 7 11.05 4.45 -23.21
C LYS A 7 11.13 2.92 -23.09
N THR A 8 12.33 2.38 -23.25
CA THR A 8 12.66 0.99 -22.95
C THR A 8 12.56 0.89 -21.45
N TYR A 9 11.44 0.34 -21.00
CA TYR A 9 11.17 0.08 -19.60
C TYR A 9 12.29 -0.81 -19.04
N ASP A 10 13.12 -0.26 -18.15
CA ASP A 10 14.14 -1.04 -17.48
C ASP A 10 13.46 -1.96 -16.46
N THR A 11 13.75 -3.26 -16.55
CA THR A 11 13.14 -4.27 -15.67
C THR A 11 13.53 -4.05 -14.21
N GLY A 12 14.73 -3.50 -13.95
CA GLY A 12 15.21 -3.16 -12.61
C GLY A 12 14.45 -1.99 -12.00
N ASP A 13 14.24 -0.92 -12.78
CA ASP A 13 13.47 0.24 -12.33
C ASP A 13 12.02 -0.12 -12.01
N ASN A 14 11.39 -0.99 -12.82
CA ASN A 14 10.04 -1.47 -12.56
C ASN A 14 9.96 -2.35 -11.30
N ALA A 15 10.91 -3.27 -11.13
CA ALA A 15 10.96 -4.12 -9.93
C ALA A 15 11.15 -3.29 -8.65
N TRP A 16 12.01 -2.27 -8.71
CA TRP A 16 12.23 -1.35 -7.59
C TRP A 16 10.98 -0.52 -7.28
N MET A 17 10.30 -0.03 -8.32
CA MET A 17 9.06 0.73 -8.17
C MET A 17 7.93 -0.12 -7.59
N MET A 18 7.74 -1.36 -8.06
CA MET A 18 6.74 -2.30 -7.50
C MET A 18 7.03 -2.63 -6.03
N THR A 19 8.31 -2.87 -5.69
CA THR A 19 8.73 -3.13 -4.31
C THR A 19 8.46 -1.91 -3.40
N SER A 20 8.80 -0.71 -3.86
CA SER A 20 8.54 0.54 -3.13
C SER A 20 7.04 0.76 -2.91
N THR A 21 6.22 0.49 -3.93
CA THR A 21 4.76 0.64 -3.85
C THR A 21 4.16 -0.35 -2.86
N ALA A 22 4.66 -1.59 -2.83
CA ALA A 22 4.25 -2.60 -1.85
C ALA A 22 4.60 -2.22 -0.40
N LEU A 23 5.78 -1.62 -0.17
CA LEU A 23 6.18 -1.12 1.15
C LEU A 23 5.28 0.02 1.64
N VAL A 24 4.89 0.94 0.75
CA VAL A 24 3.97 2.04 1.08
C VAL A 24 2.57 1.51 1.38
N LEU A 25 2.07 0.55 0.59
CA LEU A 25 0.77 -0.08 0.81
C LEU A 25 0.66 -0.75 2.20
N LEU A 26 1.77 -1.30 2.71
CA LEU A 26 1.82 -1.95 4.02
C LEU A 26 1.77 -0.94 5.19
N MET A 27 2.08 0.34 4.97
CA MET A 27 2.16 1.36 6.03
C MET A 27 0.79 1.69 6.65
N THR A 28 -0.26 1.76 5.85
CA THR A 28 -1.65 2.02 6.29
C THR A 28 -2.23 0.91 7.19
N PRO A 29 -2.08 -0.40 6.85
CA PRO A 29 -2.54 -1.47 7.71
C PRO A 29 -1.58 -1.80 8.87
N ALA A 30 -0.27 -1.52 8.74
CA ALA A 30 0.69 -1.74 9.82
C ALA A 30 0.36 -0.91 11.07
N LEU A 31 -0.03 0.36 10.90
CA LEU A 31 -0.49 1.18 12.01
C LEU A 31 -1.77 0.62 12.62
N ALA A 32 -2.74 0.15 11.81
CA ALA A 32 -3.96 -0.46 12.34
C ALA A 32 -3.69 -1.75 13.13
N PHE A 33 -2.70 -2.55 12.73
CA PHE A 33 -2.25 -3.72 13.48
C PHE A 33 -1.59 -3.32 14.81
N PHE A 34 -0.78 -2.26 14.81
CA PHE A 34 -0.12 -1.75 16.01
C PHE A 34 -1.09 -1.07 16.99
N TYR A 35 -1.99 -0.22 16.48
CA TYR A 35 -3.07 0.41 17.25
C TYR A 35 -4.11 -0.61 17.72
N GLY A 36 -4.35 -1.67 16.95
CA GLY A 36 -5.16 -2.81 17.36
C GLY A 36 -4.52 -3.60 18.50
N GLY A 37 -3.20 -3.81 18.50
CA GLY A 37 -2.51 -4.53 19.58
C GLY A 37 -2.45 -3.78 20.92
N LEU A 38 -2.61 -2.45 20.92
CA LEU A 38 -2.64 -1.60 22.13
C LEU A 38 -4.06 -1.38 22.68
N VAL A 39 -5.09 -1.84 21.97
CA VAL A 39 -6.50 -1.71 22.38
C VAL A 39 -7.02 -3.05 22.91
N ASP A 40 -8.07 -2.99 23.73
CA ASP A 40 -8.73 -4.16 24.30
C ASP A 40 -8.98 -5.28 23.27
N HIS A 41 -8.72 -6.54 23.66
CA HIS A 41 -8.84 -7.73 22.80
C HIS A 41 -10.20 -7.85 22.08
N LYS A 42 -11.24 -7.23 22.64
CA LYS A 42 -12.61 -7.20 22.11
C LYS A 42 -12.75 -6.31 20.86
N ASN A 43 -11.88 -5.32 20.67
CA ASN A 43 -11.97 -4.34 19.59
C ASN A 43 -10.88 -4.51 18.50
N VAL A 44 -9.93 -5.41 18.71
CA VAL A 44 -8.84 -5.71 17.75
C VAL A 44 -9.39 -6.23 16.42
N LEU A 45 -10.38 -7.12 16.48
CA LEU A 45 -11.06 -7.65 15.28
C LEU A 45 -11.72 -6.54 14.46
N ASN A 46 -12.35 -5.56 15.11
CA ASN A 46 -12.99 -4.43 14.45
C ASN A 46 -11.96 -3.50 13.80
N GLN A 47 -10.82 -3.27 14.44
CA GLN A 47 -9.74 -2.44 13.91
C GLN A 47 -9.09 -3.05 12.66
N LEU A 48 -8.96 -4.38 12.62
CA LEU A 48 -8.40 -5.12 11.48
C LEU A 48 -9.37 -5.12 10.28
N PHE A 49 -10.67 -5.30 10.52
CA PHE A 49 -11.70 -5.21 9.48
C PHE A 49 -11.84 -3.79 8.89
N LEU A 50 -11.80 -2.77 9.75
CA LEU A 50 -11.84 -1.36 9.32
C LEU A 50 -10.65 -1.01 8.42
N SER A 51 -9.45 -1.50 8.75
CA SER A 51 -8.25 -1.30 7.93
C SER A 51 -8.38 -1.93 6.54
N PHE A 52 -8.97 -3.13 6.46
CA PHE A 52 -9.23 -3.82 5.19
C PHE A 52 -10.24 -3.06 4.32
N VAL A 53 -11.31 -2.55 4.94
CA VAL A 53 -12.34 -1.74 4.26
C VAL A 53 -11.77 -0.38 3.81
N CYS A 54 -11.01 0.31 4.66
CA CYS A 54 -10.35 1.57 4.31
C CYS A 54 -9.39 1.40 3.14
N MET A 55 -8.60 0.33 3.11
CA MET A 55 -7.71 0.04 1.98
C MET A 55 -8.50 -0.15 0.67
N GLY A 56 -9.63 -0.86 0.71
CA GLY A 56 -10.52 -1.01 -0.45
C GLY A 56 -11.13 0.31 -0.94
N ILE A 57 -11.59 1.16 -0.01
CA ILE A 57 -12.18 2.47 -0.35
C ILE A 57 -11.13 3.41 -0.95
N VAL A 58 -9.92 3.45 -0.38
CA VAL A 58 -8.82 4.29 -0.91
C VAL A 58 -8.41 3.80 -2.31
N PHE A 59 -8.38 2.48 -2.55
CA PHE A 59 -8.12 1.93 -3.89
C PHE A 59 -9.19 2.34 -4.90
N LEU A 60 -10.47 2.28 -4.51
CA LEU A 60 -11.58 2.71 -5.38
C LEU A 60 -11.53 4.21 -5.67
N GLN A 61 -11.26 5.04 -4.66
CA GLN A 61 -11.11 6.49 -4.82
C GLN A 61 -9.89 6.88 -5.68
N TRP A 62 -8.84 6.07 -5.68
CA TRP A 62 -7.65 6.32 -6.51
C TRP A 62 -7.87 5.90 -7.97
N VAL A 63 -8.71 4.89 -8.22
CA VAL A 63 -9.04 4.44 -9.57
C VAL A 63 -10.10 5.33 -10.24
N LEU A 64 -11.00 5.94 -9.47
CA LEU A 64 -12.04 6.86 -9.94
C LEU A 64 -11.43 8.23 -10.35
#